data_AF-A0ABD5UH22-F1
#
_entry.id   AF-A0ABD5UH22-F1
#
_cell.length_a   1.000
_cell.length_b   1.000
_cell.length_c   1.000
_cell.angle_alpha   90.00
_cell.angle_beta   90.00
_cell.angle_gamma   90.00
#
_symmetry.space_group_name_H-M   'P 1'
#
loop_
_entity.id
_entity.type
_entity.pdbx_description
1 polymer ?
#
loop_
_entity_poly.entity_id
_entity_poly.type
_entity_poly.pdbx_seq_one_letter_code
_entity_poly.pdbx_strand_id
1 'polypeptide(L)'
;MHMVIYALVEASTHDDALATGKTVYDRLVGAVPHAGAVFDYYVTFDEEDTSVAGKARWGELPAAAPVDSDDGEDLLERGWEATKEEFERNLYRVKEAIDELSDEEIMRDEDLARHAFHKVGAYDGPTIFLYTEHGTGIRHRGQLDRLLEESEELWIVPADVHF
;
A
#
# COMPACT_ATOMS: atom_id res chain seq x y z
N MET A 1 -1.25 -14.25 -2.33
CA MET A 1 -2.38 -13.39 -2.72
C MET A 1 -1.82 -12.15 -3.39
N HIS A 2 -2.53 -11.48 -4.31
CA HIS A 2 -2.03 -10.29 -5.01
C HIS A 2 -2.86 -9.06 -4.69
N MET A 3 -2.22 -7.90 -4.69
CA MET A 3 -2.85 -6.59 -4.59
C MET A 3 -2.02 -5.54 -5.33
N VAL A 4 -2.64 -4.45 -5.77
CA VAL A 4 -1.90 -3.28 -6.26
C VAL A 4 -1.65 -2.33 -5.10
N ILE A 5 -0.40 -1.92 -4.91
CA ILE A 5 0.00 -0.86 -3.98
C ILE A 5 0.73 0.25 -4.73
N TYR A 6 0.84 1.41 -4.11
CA TYR A 6 1.38 2.60 -4.75
C TYR A 6 2.45 3.26 -3.88
N ALA A 7 3.56 3.66 -4.50
CA ALA A 7 4.59 4.47 -3.88
C ALA A 7 4.45 5.93 -4.34
N LEU A 8 4.42 6.86 -3.39
CA LEU A 8 4.53 8.30 -3.64
C LEU A 8 5.99 8.71 -3.54
N VAL A 9 6.53 9.24 -4.64
CA VAL A 9 7.96 9.56 -4.78
C VAL A 9 8.15 10.94 -5.40
N GLU A 10 9.11 11.69 -4.89
CA GLU A 10 9.56 12.93 -5.54
C GLU A 10 10.51 12.59 -6.69
N ALA A 11 10.25 13.13 -7.87
CA ALA A 11 11.10 12.93 -9.04
C ALA A 11 10.85 14.01 -10.10
N SER A 12 11.90 14.40 -10.82
CA SER A 12 11.77 15.38 -11.91
C SER A 12 11.40 14.74 -13.26
N THR A 13 11.47 13.41 -13.38
CA THR A 13 11.16 12.69 -14.62
C THR A 13 10.42 11.39 -14.35
N HIS A 14 9.70 10.89 -15.36
CA HIS A 14 9.02 9.59 -15.32
C HIS A 14 9.99 8.44 -14.99
N ASP A 15 11.18 8.43 -15.59
CA ASP A 15 12.15 7.35 -15.39
C ASP A 15 12.77 7.40 -14.00
N ASP A 16 13.03 8.60 -13.46
CA ASP A 16 13.48 8.78 -12.08
C ASP A 16 12.40 8.36 -11.07
N ALA A 17 11.13 8.67 -11.36
CA ALA A 17 10.00 8.26 -10.55
C ALA A 17 9.90 6.74 -10.49
N LEU A 18 9.93 6.07 -11.64
CA LEU A 18 9.87 4.62 -11.74
C LEU A 18 11.06 3.95 -11.02
N ALA A 19 12.29 4.46 -11.21
CA ALA A 19 13.47 3.92 -10.53
C ALA A 19 13.40 4.10 -9.00
N THR A 20 12.93 5.25 -8.54
CA THR A 20 12.75 5.53 -7.11
C THR A 20 11.64 4.65 -6.53
N GLY A 21 10.52 4.50 -7.24
CA GLY A 21 9.44 3.59 -6.86
C GLY A 21 9.90 2.14 -6.75
N LYS A 22 10.69 1.63 -7.71
CA LYS A 22 11.32 0.28 -7.60
C LYS A 22 12.17 0.16 -6.33
N THR A 23 12.91 1.20 -5.96
CA THR A 23 13.68 1.22 -4.69
C THR A 23 12.77 1.15 -3.46
N VAL A 24 11.58 1.75 -3.49
CA VAL A 24 10.57 1.60 -2.42
C VAL A 24 10.13 0.14 -2.32
N TYR A 25 9.82 -0.50 -3.44
CA TYR A 25 9.36 -1.88 -3.44
C TYR A 25 10.45 -2.87 -3.06
N ASP A 26 11.70 -2.65 -3.47
CA ASP A 26 12.86 -3.41 -3.01
C ASP A 26 12.96 -3.41 -1.47
N ARG A 27 12.68 -2.28 -0.82
CA ARG A 27 12.62 -2.22 0.64
C ARG A 27 11.47 -3.05 1.20
N LEU A 28 10.30 -2.93 0.59
CA LEU A 28 9.09 -3.63 1.03
C LEU A 28 9.16 -5.15 0.85
N VAL A 29 9.98 -5.66 -0.08
CA VAL A 29 10.23 -7.10 -0.25
C VAL A 29 11.50 -7.58 0.47
N GLY A 30 12.16 -6.72 1.23
CA GLY A 30 13.37 -7.07 1.98
C GLY A 30 14.61 -7.30 1.12
N ALA A 31 14.66 -6.75 -0.10
CA ALA A 31 15.82 -6.81 -0.98
C ALA A 31 16.97 -5.87 -0.54
N VAL A 32 16.70 -4.94 0.38
CA VAL A 32 17.74 -4.08 0.97
C VAL A 32 18.22 -4.61 2.33
N PRO A 33 19.49 -4.35 2.72
CA PRO A 33 19.98 -4.75 4.03
C PRO A 33 19.14 -4.18 5.17
N HIS A 34 18.85 -5.02 6.18
CA HIS A 34 18.12 -4.66 7.41
C HIS A 34 16.63 -4.31 7.24
N ALA A 35 16.05 -4.42 6.05
CA ALA A 35 14.60 -4.35 5.87
C ALA A 35 13.96 -5.73 6.12
N GLY A 36 12.91 -5.76 6.95
CA GLY A 36 12.04 -6.93 7.03
C GLY A 36 11.14 -6.99 5.81
N ALA A 37 11.02 -8.16 5.18
CA ALA A 37 10.11 -8.33 4.05
C ALA A 37 8.65 -8.21 4.53
N VAL A 38 7.93 -7.25 3.95
CA VAL A 38 6.50 -7.00 4.12
C VAL A 38 5.71 -7.79 3.07
N PHE A 39 6.25 -7.90 1.86
CA PHE A 39 5.69 -8.64 0.72
C PHE A 39 6.72 -9.67 0.20
N ASP A 40 6.25 -10.71 -0.50
CA ASP A 40 7.12 -11.77 -1.03
C ASP A 40 7.89 -11.32 -2.28
N TYR A 41 7.20 -10.63 -3.20
CA TYR A 41 7.76 -10.05 -4.42
C TYR A 41 6.81 -8.99 -4.99
N TYR A 42 7.30 -8.22 -5.98
CA TYR A 42 6.52 -7.21 -6.69
C TYR A 42 6.76 -7.26 -8.20
N VAL A 43 5.83 -6.70 -8.98
CA VAL A 43 5.93 -6.44 -10.42
C VAL A 43 5.40 -5.04 -10.70
N THR A 44 6.20 -4.20 -11.34
CA THR A 44 5.81 -2.85 -11.80
C THR A 44 5.17 -2.91 -13.19
N PHE A 45 4.41 -1.86 -13.54
CA PHE A 45 3.61 -1.84 -14.76
C PHE A 45 4.39 -1.42 -16.03
N ASP A 46 5.72 -1.30 -15.95
CA ASP A 46 6.63 -1.26 -17.11
C ASP A 46 7.06 -2.65 -17.61
N GLU A 47 6.77 -3.72 -16.84
CA GLU A 47 7.18 -5.08 -17.18
C GLU A 47 6.16 -5.75 -18.13
N GLU A 48 6.61 -6.15 -19.32
CA GLU A 48 5.76 -6.72 -20.38
C GLU A 48 5.67 -8.27 -20.34
N ASP A 49 6.68 -8.95 -19.78
CA ASP A 49 6.85 -10.41 -19.89
C ASP A 49 6.28 -11.19 -18.69
N THR A 50 5.20 -10.70 -18.07
CA THR A 50 4.58 -11.34 -16.89
C THR A 50 3.23 -11.97 -17.22
N SER A 51 2.97 -13.17 -16.68
CA SER A 51 1.76 -13.95 -17.01
C SER A 51 0.77 -14.12 -15.85
N VAL A 52 1.20 -13.84 -14.61
CA VAL A 52 0.42 -14.05 -13.37
C VAL A 52 0.35 -12.81 -12.48
N ALA A 53 1.01 -11.73 -12.88
CA ALA A 53 1.15 -10.48 -12.13
C ALA A 53 1.12 -9.27 -13.07
N GLY A 54 1.08 -8.07 -12.52
CA GLY A 54 1.12 -6.81 -13.27
C GLY A 54 -0.02 -6.71 -14.29
N LYS A 55 0.32 -6.31 -15.52
CA LYS A 55 -0.65 -6.09 -16.60
C LYS A 55 -1.55 -7.29 -16.88
N ALA A 56 -1.00 -8.51 -16.81
CA ALA A 56 -1.76 -9.74 -17.06
C ALA A 56 -2.90 -9.96 -16.06
N ARG A 57 -2.78 -9.39 -14.85
CA ARG A 57 -3.76 -9.55 -13.76
C ARG A 57 -4.69 -8.35 -13.62
N TRP A 58 -4.15 -7.15 -13.74
CA TRP A 58 -4.84 -5.91 -13.38
C TRP A 58 -5.19 -5.03 -14.59
N GLY A 59 -4.79 -5.43 -15.80
CA GLY A 59 -4.91 -4.61 -17.00
C GLY A 59 -3.82 -3.53 -17.07
N GLU A 60 -3.97 -2.61 -18.02
CA GLU A 60 -3.03 -1.51 -18.18
C GLU A 60 -3.19 -0.49 -17.04
N LEU A 61 -2.08 -0.19 -16.36
CA LEU A 61 -1.88 0.98 -15.52
C LEU A 61 -0.59 1.67 -15.97
N PRO A 62 -0.44 2.99 -15.75
CA PRO A 62 0.82 3.66 -16.05
C PRO A 62 1.95 3.10 -15.19
N ALA A 63 3.17 3.06 -15.72
CA ALA A 63 4.35 2.65 -14.95
C ALA A 63 4.67 3.67 -13.85
N ALA A 64 4.48 4.96 -14.13
CA ALA A 64 4.49 6.05 -13.18
C ALA A 64 3.64 7.20 -13.74
N ALA A 65 2.98 7.96 -12.87
CA ALA A 65 2.21 9.14 -13.27
C ALA A 65 2.46 10.32 -12.30
N PRO A 66 2.51 11.57 -12.79
CA PRO A 66 2.44 12.73 -11.90
C PRO A 66 1.14 12.69 -11.11
N VAL A 67 1.18 12.99 -9.81
CA VAL A 67 0.00 12.89 -8.94
C VAL A 67 -1.12 13.85 -9.36
N ASP A 68 -0.78 14.97 -10.00
CA ASP A 68 -1.70 16.00 -10.51
C ASP A 68 -2.21 15.73 -11.94
N SER A 69 -1.87 14.58 -12.52
CA SER A 69 -2.44 14.11 -13.79
C SER A 69 -3.70 13.28 -13.56
N ASP A 70 -4.58 13.21 -14.57
CA ASP A 70 -5.81 12.39 -14.51
C ASP A 70 -5.54 10.94 -14.05
N ASP A 71 -4.51 10.28 -14.63
CA ASP A 71 -4.13 8.92 -14.24
C ASP A 71 -3.58 8.87 -12.80
N GLY A 72 -2.82 9.89 -12.38
CA GLY A 72 -2.24 9.97 -11.04
C GLY A 72 -3.30 10.17 -9.96
N GLU A 73 -4.26 11.05 -10.19
CA GLU A 73 -5.40 11.29 -9.29
C GLU A 73 -6.24 10.01 -9.13
N ASP A 74 -6.51 9.30 -10.24
CA ASP A 74 -7.22 8.02 -10.25
C ASP A 74 -6.50 6.96 -9.39
N LEU A 75 -5.18 6.82 -9.55
CA LEU A 75 -4.38 5.86 -8.76
C LEU A 75 -4.35 6.24 -7.28
N LEU A 76 -4.24 7.54 -6.99
CA LEU A 76 -4.19 8.05 -5.63
C LEU A 76 -5.53 7.82 -4.91
N GLU A 77 -6.64 8.13 -5.56
CA GLU A 77 -7.99 7.89 -5.03
C GLU A 77 -8.18 6.41 -4.74
N ARG A 78 -7.90 5.52 -5.70
CA ARG A 78 -8.00 4.06 -5.51
C ARG A 78 -7.16 3.57 -4.33
N GLY A 79 -5.92 4.02 -4.20
CA GLY A 79 -5.04 3.63 -3.10
C GLY A 79 -5.50 4.14 -1.73
N TRP A 80 -5.99 5.38 -1.68
CA TRP A 80 -6.48 5.97 -0.44
C TRP A 80 -7.80 5.34 0.01
N GLU A 81 -8.75 5.15 -0.91
CA GLU A 81 -10.03 4.48 -0.64
C GLU A 81 -9.80 3.05 -0.15
N ALA A 82 -8.97 2.26 -0.82
CA ALA A 82 -8.66 0.90 -0.40
C ALA A 82 -8.03 0.82 1.00
N THR A 83 -7.12 1.75 1.32
CA THR A 83 -6.52 1.86 2.67
C THR A 83 -7.58 2.18 3.72
N LYS A 84 -8.48 3.12 3.42
CA LYS A 84 -9.56 3.53 4.32
C LYS A 84 -10.58 2.40 4.53
N GLU A 85 -11.02 1.75 3.46
CA GLU A 85 -11.99 0.66 3.51
C GLU A 85 -11.46 -0.53 4.32
N GLU A 86 -10.20 -0.93 4.11
CA GLU A 86 -9.60 -2.01 4.90
C GLU A 86 -9.45 -1.61 6.37
N PHE A 87 -9.08 -0.36 6.67
CA PHE A 87 -9.06 0.12 8.05
C PHE A 87 -10.45 0.08 8.70
N GLU A 88 -11.47 0.62 8.03
CA GLU A 88 -12.85 0.67 8.54
C GLU A 88 -13.43 -0.73 8.75
N ARG A 89 -13.18 -1.65 7.82
CA ARG A 89 -13.60 -3.06 7.92
C ARG A 89 -12.98 -3.76 9.14
N ASN A 90 -11.69 -3.58 9.38
CA ASN A 90 -11.02 -4.19 10.53
C ASN A 90 -11.38 -3.48 11.84
N LEU A 91 -11.60 -2.16 11.82
CA LEU A 91 -12.07 -1.40 12.97
C LEU A 91 -13.50 -1.81 13.37
N TYR A 92 -14.37 -2.08 12.40
CA TYR A 92 -15.70 -2.62 12.68
C TYR A 92 -15.60 -3.95 13.44
N ARG A 93 -14.77 -4.89 12.96
CA ARG A 93 -14.54 -6.17 13.66
C ARG A 93 -14.00 -6.01 15.08
N VAL A 94 -13.10 -5.06 15.28
CA VAL A 94 -12.60 -4.74 16.63
C VAL A 94 -13.73 -4.24 17.54
N LYS A 95 -14.62 -3.37 17.03
CA LYS A 95 -15.74 -2.84 17.81
C LYS A 95 -16.74 -3.95 18.18
N GLU A 96 -17.09 -4.82 17.24
CA GLU A 96 -17.97 -5.97 17.51
C GLU A 96 -17.33 -6.90 18.56
N ALA A 97 -16.05 -7.23 18.40
CA ALA A 97 -15.35 -8.08 19.36
C ALA A 97 -15.31 -7.49 20.78
N ILE A 98 -15.16 -6.16 20.92
CA ILE A 98 -15.19 -5.48 22.22
C ILE A 98 -16.61 -5.48 22.83
N ASP A 99 -17.66 -5.43 22.00
CA ASP A 99 -19.05 -5.41 22.47
C ASP A 99 -19.56 -6.80 22.85
N GLU A 100 -19.15 -7.84 22.10
CA GLU A 100 -19.72 -9.17 22.18
C GLU A 100 -18.88 -10.19 22.96
N LEU A 101 -17.55 -10.05 22.99
CA LEU A 101 -16.64 -11.06 23.55
C LEU A 101 -16.09 -10.63 24.92
N SER A 102 -15.88 -11.61 25.78
CA SER A 102 -15.13 -11.44 27.02
C SER A 102 -13.62 -11.39 26.78
N ASP A 103 -12.88 -10.87 27.76
CA ASP A 103 -11.41 -10.80 27.70
C ASP A 103 -10.76 -12.17 27.42
N GLU A 104 -11.29 -13.27 27.98
CA GLU A 104 -10.75 -14.62 27.78
C GLU A 104 -11.02 -15.14 26.34
N GLU A 105 -12.18 -14.83 25.77
CA GLU A 105 -12.53 -15.18 24.38
C GLU A 105 -11.64 -14.39 23.40
N ILE A 106 -11.42 -13.10 23.65
CA ILE A 106 -10.45 -12.28 22.89
C ILE A 106 -9.05 -12.86 23.03
N MET A 107 -8.61 -13.27 24.23
CA MET A 107 -7.28 -13.86 24.43
C MET A 107 -7.07 -15.13 23.60
N ARG A 108 -8.11 -15.93 23.43
CA ARG A 108 -8.15 -17.16 22.61
C ARG A 108 -8.26 -16.90 21.11
N ASP A 109 -8.36 -15.63 20.71
CA ASP A 109 -8.58 -15.21 19.33
C ASP A 109 -9.89 -15.76 18.74
N GLU A 110 -10.93 -15.85 19.58
CA GLU A 110 -12.27 -16.15 19.09
C GLU A 110 -12.71 -15.11 18.05
N ASP A 111 -13.36 -15.60 16.99
CA ASP A 111 -13.74 -14.82 15.80
C ASP A 111 -12.62 -13.97 15.18
N LEU A 112 -11.36 -14.38 15.37
CA LEU A 112 -10.17 -13.67 14.90
C LEU A 112 -10.04 -12.25 15.47
N ALA A 113 -10.52 -12.03 16.70
CA ALA A 113 -10.49 -10.73 17.35
C ALA A 113 -9.06 -10.14 17.40
N ARG A 114 -8.05 -10.90 17.84
CA ARG A 114 -6.65 -10.45 17.92
C ARG A 114 -6.07 -10.18 16.55
N HIS A 115 -6.48 -10.96 15.55
CA HIS A 115 -6.11 -10.67 14.17
C HIS A 115 -6.66 -9.30 13.72
N ALA A 116 -7.92 -8.98 14.02
CA ALA A 116 -8.51 -7.67 13.69
C ALA A 116 -7.78 -6.53 14.41
N PHE A 117 -7.43 -6.68 15.69
CA PHE A 117 -6.61 -5.70 16.41
C PHE A 117 -5.24 -5.48 15.75
N HIS A 118 -4.58 -6.57 15.34
CA HIS A 118 -3.30 -6.49 14.64
C HIS A 118 -3.43 -5.75 13.31
N LYS A 119 -4.50 -6.01 12.54
CA LYS A 119 -4.78 -5.33 11.25
C LYS A 119 -5.05 -3.84 11.42
N VAL A 120 -5.84 -3.44 12.42
CA VAL A 120 -6.07 -2.01 12.74
C VAL A 120 -4.78 -1.32 13.17
N GLY A 121 -3.90 -2.03 13.90
CA GLY A 121 -2.62 -1.52 14.38
C GLY A 121 -1.47 -1.58 13.38
N ALA A 122 -1.68 -2.09 12.17
CA ALA A 122 -0.62 -2.33 11.20
C ALA A 122 0.01 -1.02 10.70
N TYR A 123 1.34 -1.04 10.53
CA TYR A 123 2.12 0.10 10.01
C TYR A 123 2.40 -0.05 8.51
N ASP A 124 2.39 -1.27 8.01
CA ASP A 124 2.67 -1.71 6.65
C ASP A 124 1.91 -3.02 6.37
N GLY A 125 2.06 -3.56 5.16
CA GLY A 125 1.50 -4.84 4.78
C GLY A 125 0.13 -4.73 4.09
N PRO A 126 -0.63 -5.83 4.04
CA PRO A 126 -1.75 -5.97 3.11
C PRO A 126 -3.01 -5.17 3.47
N THR A 127 -2.94 -4.32 4.50
CA THR A 127 -4.00 -3.37 4.86
C THR A 127 -3.67 -1.94 4.44
N ILE A 128 -2.45 -1.69 3.95
CA ILE A 128 -1.98 -0.37 3.54
C ILE A 128 -1.60 -0.41 2.06
N PHE A 129 -2.18 0.51 1.29
CA PHE A 129 -2.03 0.54 -0.18
C PHE A 129 -1.16 1.70 -0.66
N LEU A 130 -0.94 2.71 0.17
CA LEU A 130 -0.09 3.87 -0.15
C LEU A 130 1.16 3.88 0.73
N TYR A 131 2.32 4.08 0.11
CA TYR A 131 3.62 4.12 0.77
C TYR A 131 4.37 5.40 0.40
N THR A 132 5.15 5.94 1.33
CA THR A 132 6.09 7.03 1.04
C THR A 132 7.30 6.52 0.28
N GLU A 133 8.13 7.44 -0.25
CA GLU A 133 9.46 7.14 -0.83
C GLU A 133 10.41 6.40 0.12
N HIS A 134 10.09 6.36 1.41
CA HIS A 134 10.86 5.64 2.42
C HIS A 134 10.30 4.24 2.73
N GLY A 135 9.26 3.80 2.03
CA GLY A 135 8.60 2.51 2.27
C GLY A 135 7.76 2.50 3.55
N THR A 136 7.38 3.67 4.07
CA THR A 136 6.50 3.77 5.24
C THR A 136 5.05 3.85 4.79
N GLY A 137 4.18 3.02 5.35
CA GLY A 137 2.75 3.06 5.05
C GLY A 137 2.11 4.40 5.42
N ILE A 138 1.27 4.94 4.52
CA ILE A 138 0.49 6.16 4.71
C ILE A 138 -0.86 5.77 5.31
N ARG A 139 -1.11 6.18 6.55
CA ARG A 139 -2.19 5.57 7.38
C ARG A 139 -3.32 6.51 7.77
N HIS A 140 -3.13 7.80 7.56
CA HIS A 140 -4.14 8.80 7.89
C HIS A 140 -4.08 9.97 6.93
N ARG A 141 -5.22 10.63 6.74
CA ARG A 141 -5.39 11.66 5.71
C ARG A 141 -4.42 12.82 5.85
N GLY A 142 -4.17 13.29 7.08
CA GLY A 142 -3.22 14.38 7.30
C GLY A 142 -1.74 14.07 7.00
N GLN A 143 -1.34 12.80 6.88
CA GLN A 143 -0.01 12.44 6.39
C GLN A 143 0.01 12.54 4.87
N LEU A 144 -1.04 12.04 4.22
CA LEU A 144 -1.20 12.13 2.78
C LEU A 144 -1.28 13.59 2.31
N ASP A 145 -2.14 14.40 2.93
CA ASP A 145 -2.29 15.83 2.57
C ASP A 145 -0.96 16.57 2.68
N ARG A 146 -0.16 16.29 3.72
CA ARG A 146 1.17 16.90 3.87
C ARG A 146 2.09 16.57 2.69
N LEU A 147 2.13 15.32 2.25
CA LEU A 147 2.95 14.91 1.11
C LEU A 147 2.49 15.59 -0.19
N LEU A 148 1.18 15.72 -0.38
CA LEU A 148 0.60 16.40 -1.54
C LEU A 148 0.88 17.90 -1.54
N GLU A 149 0.99 18.52 -0.37
CA GLU A 149 1.25 19.96 -0.22
C GLU A 149 2.74 20.32 -0.26
N GLU A 150 3.63 19.44 0.19
CA GLU A 150 5.08 19.71 0.33
C GLU A 150 5.86 19.52 -0.97
N SER A 151 5.38 18.65 -1.88
CA SER A 151 6.11 18.25 -3.08
C SER A 151 5.50 18.85 -4.36
N GLU A 152 6.28 19.66 -5.09
CA GLU A 152 5.87 20.22 -6.40
C GLU A 152 5.99 19.19 -7.56
N GLU A 153 6.81 18.15 -7.39
CA GLU A 153 7.08 17.12 -8.40
C GLU A 153 6.82 15.71 -7.83
N LEU A 154 5.60 15.47 -7.33
CA LEU A 154 5.21 14.20 -6.75
C LEU A 154 4.64 13.24 -7.80
N TRP A 155 5.13 12.01 -7.78
CA TRP A 155 4.70 10.93 -8.67
C TRP A 155 4.11 9.77 -7.87
N ILE A 156 3.17 9.07 -8.50
CA ILE A 156 2.63 7.81 -8.02
C ILE A 156 3.09 6.68 -8.95
N VAL A 157 3.69 5.65 -8.35
CA VAL A 157 4.17 4.45 -9.04
C VAL A 157 3.33 3.29 -8.53
N PRO A 158 2.60 2.55 -9.38
CA PRO A 158 1.90 1.33 -8.99
C PRO A 158 2.80 0.08 -9.09
N ALA A 159 2.55 -0.89 -8.22
CA ALA A 159 3.08 -2.24 -8.34
C ALA A 159 2.06 -3.28 -7.88
N ASP A 160 2.05 -4.41 -8.58
CA ASP A 160 1.39 -5.63 -8.12
C ASP A 160 2.31 -6.37 -7.15
N VAL A 161 1.87 -6.57 -5.92
CA VAL A 161 2.63 -7.24 -4.86
C VAL A 161 1.98 -8.54 -4.43
N HIS A 162 2.80 -9.53 -4.09
CA HIS A 162 2.37 -10.78 -3.50
C HIS A 162 2.59 -10.82 -1.98
N PHE A 163 1.64 -11.40 -1.24
CA PHE A 163 1.69 -11.64 0.21
C PHE A 163 0.89 -12.87 0.65
#